data_AF-A0A2P8DSB1-F1
#
_entry.id   AF-A0A2P8DSB1-F1
#
_cell.length_a   1.000
_cell.length_b   1.000
_cell.length_c   1.000
_cell.angle_alpha   90.00
_cell.angle_beta   90.00
_cell.angle_gamma   90.00
#
_symmetry.space_group_name_H-M   'P 1'
#
loop_
_entity.id
_entity.type
_entity.pdbx_description
1 polymer ?
#
loop_
_entity_poly.entity_id
_entity_poly.type
_entity_poly.pdbx_seq_one_letter_code
_entity_poly.pdbx_strand_id
1 'polypeptide(L)'
;MADSDSNTCNFPGCTRPVPRGSAPGRPPEYCDLPEHTRWRAWRERQRLQQQTQEQQDAETPSTGPTAESAASGDAVPVTAARLRADELLTRFAVQAEQMRTTLDDAVGAFTAMNDPANAEAQVEAARVSAARQVAEADAARLEAENLRRAAEAARRRADDAASSAVAAAGSAERMADEAISRREEAFTARDTALAEARAAEEDRDAARTRLDEGLAAAEERIGDAEERVAAAEQQAAETVREVREEAAAAAEQAADEAEALRAQVTELRQELRTGLDKAARERDTAVQRAERAEFTAEQAAARATEITTERDRMSAELDRVREAAATEQDRLRAELDDLRRSSALALTEAKDAAEQRIAAVDDARAQAIHRAERAELQLDAAMADLKRLRPEQS
;
A
#
# COMPACT_ATOMS: atom_id res chain seq x y z
N MET A 1 26.35 -9.85 -90.69
CA MET A 1 26.97 -11.13 -91.08
C MET A 1 28.41 -10.82 -91.42
N ALA A 2 29.38 -11.49 -90.79
CA ALA A 2 30.80 -11.14 -90.92
C ALA A 2 31.44 -11.98 -92.02
N ASP A 3 32.16 -11.33 -92.94
CA ASP A 3 32.83 -12.01 -94.05
C ASP A 3 34.03 -12.84 -93.56
N SER A 4 34.23 -13.99 -94.19
CA SER A 4 35.06 -15.06 -93.65
C SER A 4 36.46 -15.10 -94.27
N ASP A 5 37.34 -14.20 -93.82
CA ASP A 5 38.79 -14.30 -94.07
C ASP A 5 39.38 -15.49 -93.30
N SER A 6 39.24 -16.68 -93.87
CA SER A 6 39.77 -17.94 -93.37
C SER A 6 41.22 -18.14 -93.82
N ASN A 7 42.18 -17.71 -93.00
CA ASN A 7 43.59 -18.06 -93.21
C ASN A 7 43.76 -19.58 -93.22
N THR A 8 44.36 -20.11 -94.29
CA THR A 8 44.67 -21.54 -94.45
C THR A 8 45.96 -21.93 -93.73
N CYS A 9 46.04 -23.19 -93.32
CA CYS A 9 47.16 -23.76 -92.57
C CYS A 9 48.47 -23.74 -93.38
N ASN A 10 49.57 -23.21 -92.82
CA ASN A 10 50.88 -23.11 -93.48
C ASN A 10 51.69 -24.44 -93.48
N PHE A 11 51.00 -25.58 -93.54
CA PHE A 11 51.59 -26.91 -93.65
C PHE A 11 51.52 -27.38 -95.11
N PRO A 12 52.61 -27.90 -95.72
CA PRO A 12 52.61 -28.32 -97.12
C PRO A 12 51.47 -29.30 -97.44
N GLY A 13 50.65 -28.97 -98.44
CA GLY A 13 49.52 -29.79 -98.86
C GLY A 13 48.25 -29.70 -97.98
N CYS A 14 48.23 -28.86 -96.94
CA CYS A 14 47.02 -28.67 -96.12
C CYS A 14 46.21 -27.44 -96.57
N THR A 15 44.91 -27.61 -96.77
CA THR A 15 43.95 -26.54 -97.12
C THR A 15 42.98 -26.20 -95.98
N ARG A 16 43.16 -26.75 -94.77
CA ARG A 16 42.26 -26.49 -93.63
C ARG A 16 42.39 -25.04 -93.13
N PRO A 17 41.28 -24.40 -92.71
CA PRO A 17 41.32 -23.09 -92.07
C PRO A 17 41.96 -23.18 -90.67
N VAL A 18 42.60 -22.09 -90.25
CA VAL A 18 43.20 -21.97 -88.93
C VAL A 18 42.20 -21.34 -87.94
N PRO A 19 41.91 -21.95 -86.78
CA PRO A 19 40.98 -21.39 -85.81
C PRO A 19 41.51 -20.08 -85.21
N ARG A 20 40.67 -19.03 -85.22
CA ARG A 20 40.97 -17.77 -84.53
C ARG A 20 40.74 -17.94 -83.03
N GLY A 21 41.81 -17.95 -82.23
CA GLY A 21 41.71 -17.87 -80.77
C GLY A 21 41.18 -16.51 -80.32
N SER A 22 40.35 -16.48 -79.28
CA SER A 22 39.77 -15.25 -78.71
C SER A 22 40.71 -14.46 -77.78
N ALA A 23 41.98 -14.88 -77.68
CA ALA A 23 42.98 -14.22 -76.86
C ALA A 23 43.66 -13.07 -77.64
N PRO A 24 44.00 -11.94 -76.99
CA PRO A 24 44.75 -10.86 -77.63
C PRO A 24 46.17 -11.33 -77.98
N GLY A 25 46.45 -11.48 -79.27
CA GLY A 25 47.74 -11.95 -79.77
C GLY A 25 47.75 -12.17 -81.28
N ARG A 26 48.92 -12.54 -81.82
CA ARG A 26 49.06 -12.90 -83.24
C ARG A 26 48.31 -14.22 -83.50
N PRO A 27 47.46 -14.30 -84.54
CA PRO A 27 46.76 -15.55 -84.87
C PRO A 27 47.73 -16.72 -85.07
N PRO A 28 47.33 -17.97 -84.72
CA PRO A 28 48.14 -19.15 -85.00
C PRO A 28 48.35 -19.32 -86.52
N GLU A 29 49.44 -20.01 -86.89
CA GLU A 29 49.82 -20.24 -88.30
C GLU A 29 49.40 -21.61 -88.85
N TYR A 30 48.93 -22.50 -87.97
CA TYR A 30 48.61 -23.90 -88.27
C TYR A 30 47.25 -24.27 -87.67
N CYS A 31 46.56 -25.23 -88.28
CA CYS A 31 45.28 -25.72 -87.77
C CYS A 31 45.45 -26.59 -86.51
N ASP A 32 44.33 -27.02 -85.95
CA ASP A 32 44.16 -27.83 -84.74
C ASP A 32 44.72 -29.28 -84.80
N LEU A 33 45.42 -29.66 -85.88
CA LEU A 33 45.99 -30.99 -86.03
C LEU A 33 47.33 -31.10 -85.31
N PRO A 34 47.55 -32.09 -84.41
CA PRO A 34 48.82 -32.26 -83.67
C PRO A 34 50.05 -32.42 -84.57
N GLU A 35 49.85 -32.93 -85.78
CA GLU A 35 50.90 -33.13 -86.79
C GLU A 35 51.30 -31.81 -87.49
N HIS A 36 50.46 -30.77 -87.47
CA HIS A 36 50.68 -29.51 -88.18
C HIS A 36 51.38 -28.50 -87.26
N THR A 37 52.67 -28.73 -87.04
CA THR A 37 53.55 -27.82 -86.29
C THR A 37 54.64 -27.25 -87.18
N ARG A 38 55.17 -26.07 -86.82
CA ARG A 38 56.24 -25.37 -87.56
C ARG A 38 57.45 -26.26 -87.88
N TRP A 39 57.85 -27.11 -86.94
CA TRP A 39 59.00 -28.02 -87.11
C TRP A 39 58.69 -29.16 -88.10
N ARG A 40 57.50 -29.76 -88.03
CA ARG A 40 57.07 -30.79 -89.00
C ARG A 40 56.88 -30.21 -90.39
N ALA A 41 56.30 -29.01 -90.50
CA ALA A 41 56.17 -28.28 -91.77
C ALA A 41 57.53 -27.94 -92.42
N TRP A 42 58.57 -27.64 -91.61
CA TRP A 42 59.93 -27.46 -92.10
C TRP A 42 60.55 -28.77 -92.60
N ARG A 43 60.45 -29.85 -91.81
CA ARG A 43 60.95 -31.18 -92.20
C ARG A 43 60.30 -31.69 -93.49
N GLU A 44 59.00 -31.45 -93.65
CA GLU A 44 58.25 -31.86 -94.85
C GLU A 44 58.66 -31.04 -96.09
N ARG A 45 58.92 -29.74 -95.95
CA ARG A 45 59.52 -28.93 -97.02
C ARG A 45 60.92 -29.42 -97.42
N GLN A 46 61.74 -29.82 -96.45
CA GLN A 46 63.07 -30.38 -96.70
C GLN A 46 62.99 -31.73 -97.46
N ARG A 47 62.04 -32.59 -97.09
CA ARG A 47 61.76 -33.86 -97.80
C ARG A 47 61.35 -33.63 -99.26
N LEU A 48 60.46 -32.66 -99.50
CA LEU A 48 60.03 -32.30 -100.86
C LEU A 48 61.15 -31.66 -101.70
N GLN A 49 62.02 -30.86 -101.08
CA GLN A 49 63.22 -30.34 -101.75
C GLN A 49 64.17 -31.46 -102.16
N GLN A 50 64.45 -32.42 -101.28
CA GLN A 50 65.28 -33.59 -101.61
C GLN A 50 64.70 -34.39 -102.76
N GLN A 51 63.38 -34.69 -102.74
CA GLN A 51 62.72 -35.39 -103.83
C GLN A 51 62.73 -34.64 -105.16
N THR A 52 62.69 -33.30 -105.12
CA THR A 52 62.79 -32.46 -106.33
C THR A 52 64.21 -32.45 -106.88
N GLN A 53 65.21 -32.44 -106.00
CA GLN A 53 66.63 -32.44 -106.39
C GLN A 53 67.08 -33.82 -106.91
N GLU A 54 66.61 -34.90 -106.29
CA GLU A 54 66.80 -36.28 -106.79
C GLU A 54 66.18 -36.50 -108.18
N GLN A 55 65.09 -35.80 -108.51
CA GLN A 55 64.50 -35.81 -109.86
C GLN A 55 65.34 -35.00 -110.87
N GLN A 56 65.91 -33.86 -110.46
CA GLN A 56 66.74 -33.02 -111.33
C GLN A 56 68.13 -33.64 -111.60
N ASP A 57 68.75 -34.25 -110.60
CA ASP A 57 70.05 -34.92 -110.73
C ASP A 57 69.97 -36.22 -111.56
N ALA A 58 68.77 -36.76 -111.78
CA ALA A 58 68.53 -37.93 -112.63
C ALA A 58 68.46 -37.62 -114.15
N GLU A 59 68.41 -36.35 -114.56
CA GLU A 59 67.97 -35.95 -115.91
C GLU A 59 69.07 -35.34 -116.82
N THR A 60 70.36 -35.30 -116.42
CA THR A 60 71.42 -34.58 -117.17
C THR A 60 72.77 -35.35 -117.33
N PRO A 61 73.31 -35.56 -118.56
CA PRO A 61 74.63 -36.19 -118.78
C PRO A 61 75.71 -35.34 -119.52
N SER A 62 76.99 -35.55 -119.16
CA SER A 62 78.23 -35.22 -119.93
C SER A 62 78.61 -33.71 -120.06
N THR A 63 79.85 -33.21 -120.35
CA THR A 63 81.12 -33.76 -120.92
C THR A 63 82.37 -32.89 -120.51
N GLY A 64 83.61 -33.41 -120.62
CA GLY A 64 84.90 -32.63 -120.63
C GLY A 64 85.27 -32.05 -122.02
N PRO A 65 86.46 -31.40 -122.26
CA PRO A 65 87.77 -32.08 -122.55
C PRO A 65 89.07 -31.26 -122.18
N THR A 66 90.35 -31.71 -122.14
CA THR A 66 91.39 -32.38 -123.03
C THR A 66 91.98 -31.57 -124.22
N ALA A 67 93.29 -31.54 -124.59
CA ALA A 67 94.60 -31.88 -123.95
C ALA A 67 95.87 -31.58 -124.85
N GLU A 68 97.04 -31.31 -124.24
CA GLU A 68 98.45 -31.75 -124.56
C GLU A 68 99.23 -31.66 -125.93
N SER A 69 100.58 -31.47 -125.78
CA SER A 69 101.74 -32.11 -126.52
C SER A 69 102.36 -31.56 -127.85
N ALA A 70 103.51 -32.16 -128.26
CA ALA A 70 104.57 -31.65 -129.16
C ALA A 70 105.17 -32.72 -130.14
N ALA A 71 106.02 -32.38 -131.14
CA ALA A 71 107.06 -33.27 -131.76
C ALA A 71 107.93 -32.67 -132.93
N SER A 72 109.06 -33.36 -133.24
CA SER A 72 109.96 -33.20 -134.42
C SER A 72 109.69 -34.27 -135.52
N GLY A 73 110.44 -34.53 -136.60
CA GLY A 73 111.70 -34.01 -137.18
C GLY A 73 112.00 -34.68 -138.56
N ASP A 74 112.60 -33.97 -139.52
CA ASP A 74 113.19 -34.39 -140.85
C ASP A 74 112.35 -35.28 -141.85
N ALA A 75 112.56 -35.31 -143.18
CA ALA A 75 113.61 -34.74 -144.05
C ALA A 75 113.08 -34.20 -145.43
N VAL A 76 113.73 -33.13 -145.91
CA VAL A 76 113.79 -32.43 -147.24
C VAL A 76 113.05 -33.06 -148.46
N PRO A 77 112.32 -32.26 -149.28
CA PRO A 77 112.93 -31.21 -150.14
C PRO A 77 112.76 -29.77 -149.63
N VAL A 78 113.30 -28.80 -150.38
CA VAL A 78 113.52 -27.38 -149.98
C VAL A 78 112.24 -26.65 -149.51
N THR A 79 111.05 -27.13 -149.86
CA THR A 79 109.77 -26.62 -149.34
C THR A 79 109.50 -27.03 -147.89
N ALA A 80 109.89 -28.22 -147.45
CA ALA A 80 109.64 -28.72 -146.09
C ALA A 80 110.53 -28.04 -145.04
N ALA A 81 111.79 -27.76 -145.38
CA ALA A 81 112.68 -26.95 -144.54
C ALA A 81 112.14 -25.51 -144.38
N ARG A 82 111.53 -24.97 -145.45
CA ARG A 82 110.90 -23.65 -145.43
C ARG A 82 109.60 -23.64 -144.61
N LEU A 83 108.73 -24.65 -144.76
CA LEU A 83 107.54 -24.79 -143.93
C LEU A 83 107.88 -24.98 -142.45
N ARG A 84 108.91 -25.76 -142.12
CA ARG A 84 109.33 -25.98 -140.73
C ARG A 84 110.02 -24.77 -140.13
N ALA A 85 110.75 -24.00 -140.94
CA ALA A 85 111.24 -22.68 -140.56
C ALA A 85 110.08 -21.71 -140.34
N ASP A 86 109.09 -21.63 -141.24
CA ASP A 86 107.88 -20.80 -141.08
C ASP A 86 107.05 -21.22 -139.86
N GLU A 87 106.92 -22.51 -139.56
CA GLU A 87 106.20 -23.01 -138.38
C GLU A 87 106.96 -22.68 -137.08
N LEU A 88 108.29 -22.85 -137.05
CA LEU A 88 109.11 -22.44 -135.92
C LEU A 88 109.12 -20.92 -135.76
N LEU A 89 109.18 -20.14 -136.84
CA LEU A 89 109.08 -18.68 -136.83
C LEU A 89 107.67 -18.23 -136.39
N THR A 90 106.61 -18.94 -136.78
CA THR A 90 105.23 -18.65 -136.33
C THR A 90 105.08 -18.96 -134.85
N ARG A 91 105.59 -20.11 -134.38
CA ARG A 91 105.58 -20.47 -132.95
C ARG A 91 106.45 -19.51 -132.12
N PHE A 92 107.59 -19.09 -132.64
CA PHE A 92 108.45 -18.08 -132.01
C PHE A 92 107.81 -16.69 -132.03
N ALA A 93 107.07 -16.33 -133.08
CA ALA A 93 106.28 -15.10 -133.12
C ALA A 93 105.13 -15.13 -132.12
N VAL A 94 104.41 -16.26 -131.98
CA VAL A 94 103.36 -16.44 -130.96
C VAL A 94 103.96 -16.39 -129.54
N GLN A 95 105.09 -17.05 -129.28
CA GLN A 95 105.76 -16.98 -127.97
C GLN A 95 106.36 -15.60 -127.70
N ALA A 96 106.91 -14.92 -128.71
CA ALA A 96 107.38 -13.54 -128.58
C ALA A 96 106.22 -12.57 -128.33
N GLU A 97 105.06 -12.78 -128.96
CA GLU A 97 103.85 -12.00 -128.73
C GLU A 97 103.25 -12.27 -127.34
N GLN A 98 103.20 -13.53 -126.90
CA GLN A 98 102.78 -13.89 -125.53
C GLN A 98 103.73 -13.34 -124.47
N MET A 99 105.04 -13.41 -124.71
CA MET A 99 106.04 -12.83 -123.81
C MET A 99 106.00 -11.30 -123.84
N ARG A 100 105.69 -10.69 -125.00
CA ARG A 100 105.41 -9.25 -125.10
C ARG A 100 104.15 -8.89 -124.31
N THR A 101 103.04 -9.61 -124.47
CA THR A 101 101.81 -9.40 -123.68
C THR A 101 102.09 -9.52 -122.19
N THR A 102 102.82 -10.57 -121.76
CA THR A 102 103.18 -10.76 -120.35
C THR A 102 104.13 -9.68 -119.83
N LEU A 103 105.06 -9.19 -120.66
CA LEU A 103 105.94 -8.07 -120.31
C LEU A 103 105.18 -6.73 -120.29
N ASP A 104 104.22 -6.52 -121.19
CA ASP A 104 103.36 -5.33 -121.23
C ASP A 104 102.37 -5.32 -120.06
N ASP A 105 101.81 -6.48 -119.67
CA ASP A 105 101.01 -6.67 -118.46
C ASP A 105 101.86 -6.44 -117.20
N ALA A 106 103.08 -6.97 -117.16
CA ALA A 106 104.00 -6.76 -116.05
C ALA A 106 104.45 -5.29 -115.95
N VAL A 107 104.80 -4.65 -117.08
CA VAL A 107 105.11 -3.22 -117.15
C VAL A 107 103.88 -2.40 -116.77
N GLY A 108 102.67 -2.77 -117.20
CA GLY A 108 101.42 -2.15 -116.80
C GLY A 108 101.20 -2.23 -115.27
N ALA A 109 101.43 -3.41 -114.67
CA ALA A 109 101.36 -3.60 -113.22
C ALA A 109 102.45 -2.82 -112.47
N PHE A 110 103.70 -2.83 -112.95
CA PHE A 110 104.80 -2.04 -112.37
C PHE A 110 104.57 -0.53 -112.54
N THR A 111 104.02 -0.06 -113.65
CA THR A 111 103.65 1.34 -113.86
C THR A 111 102.49 1.71 -112.95
N ALA A 112 101.45 0.88 -112.83
CA ALA A 112 100.33 1.12 -111.91
C ALA A 112 100.74 1.06 -110.43
N MET A 113 101.78 0.30 -110.07
CA MET A 113 102.34 0.23 -108.71
C MET A 113 103.31 1.38 -108.41
N ASN A 114 104.00 1.92 -109.42
CA ASN A 114 104.86 3.10 -109.30
C ASN A 114 104.12 4.42 -109.61
N ASP A 115 102.84 4.36 -110.01
CA ASP A 115 102.00 5.54 -110.23
C ASP A 115 101.52 6.09 -108.89
N PRO A 116 101.97 7.29 -108.48
CA PRO A 116 101.53 7.91 -107.24
C PRO A 116 100.01 8.18 -107.24
N ALA A 117 99.38 8.43 -108.40
CA ALA A 117 97.95 8.72 -108.46
C ALA A 117 97.09 7.49 -108.10
N ASN A 118 97.50 6.28 -108.52
CA ASN A 118 96.85 5.04 -108.11
C ASN A 118 97.05 4.75 -106.62
N ALA A 119 98.26 4.97 -106.08
CA ALA A 119 98.53 4.81 -104.65
C ALA A 119 97.71 5.81 -103.80
N GLU A 120 97.62 7.07 -104.22
CA GLU A 120 96.78 8.10 -103.59
C GLU A 120 95.29 7.71 -103.65
N ALA A 121 94.79 7.27 -104.81
CA ALA A 121 93.40 6.81 -104.95
C ALA A 121 93.06 5.62 -104.03
N GLN A 122 93.97 4.66 -103.88
CA GLN A 122 93.79 3.53 -102.95
C GLN A 122 93.83 3.97 -101.48
N VAL A 123 94.73 4.89 -101.12
CA VAL A 123 94.80 5.45 -99.77
C VAL A 123 93.56 6.28 -99.44
N GLU A 124 93.05 7.09 -100.37
CA GLU A 124 91.80 7.84 -100.18
C GLU A 124 90.57 6.91 -100.12
N ALA A 125 90.50 5.87 -100.95
CA ALA A 125 89.46 4.86 -100.84
C ALA A 125 89.49 4.15 -99.47
N ALA A 126 90.68 3.82 -98.97
CA ALA A 126 90.86 3.24 -97.63
C ALA A 126 90.50 4.22 -96.52
N ARG A 127 90.86 5.51 -96.64
CA ARG A 127 90.49 6.58 -95.70
C ARG A 127 88.97 6.79 -95.65
N VAL A 128 88.30 6.84 -96.80
CA VAL A 128 86.83 6.95 -96.88
C VAL A 128 86.15 5.71 -96.30
N SER A 129 86.67 4.51 -96.57
CA SER A 129 86.16 3.26 -96.00
C SER A 129 86.32 3.22 -94.47
N ALA A 130 87.50 3.57 -93.95
CA ALA A 130 87.76 3.67 -92.51
C ALA A 130 86.88 4.74 -91.84
N ALA A 131 86.72 5.91 -92.46
CA ALA A 131 85.84 6.96 -91.95
C ALA A 131 84.37 6.51 -91.89
N ARG A 132 83.90 5.74 -92.87
CA ARG A 132 82.55 5.11 -92.83
C ARG A 132 82.44 4.09 -91.70
N GLN A 133 83.41 3.18 -91.56
CA GLN A 133 83.40 2.18 -90.48
C GLN A 133 83.42 2.83 -89.09
N VAL A 134 84.20 3.90 -88.91
CA VAL A 134 84.21 4.68 -87.65
C VAL A 134 82.86 5.35 -87.42
N ALA A 135 82.27 5.99 -88.44
CA ALA A 135 80.96 6.62 -88.32
C ALA A 135 79.82 5.62 -88.02
N GLU A 136 79.85 4.44 -88.64
CA GLU A 136 78.92 3.33 -88.36
C GLU A 136 79.10 2.79 -86.94
N ALA A 137 80.34 2.61 -86.48
CA ALA A 137 80.64 2.18 -85.12
C ALA A 137 80.22 3.21 -84.05
N ASP A 138 80.44 4.51 -84.30
CA ASP A 138 79.98 5.58 -83.40
C ASP A 138 78.45 5.72 -83.41
N ALA A 139 77.79 5.53 -84.56
CA ALA A 139 76.33 5.49 -84.63
C ALA A 139 75.77 4.32 -83.83
N ALA A 140 76.32 3.11 -84.00
CA ALA A 140 75.92 1.92 -83.24
C ALA A 140 76.19 2.07 -81.72
N ARG A 141 77.31 2.69 -81.34
CA ARG A 141 77.61 3.03 -79.93
C ARG A 141 76.60 4.01 -79.35
N LEU A 142 76.28 5.08 -80.09
CA LEU A 142 75.30 6.08 -79.67
C LEU A 142 73.88 5.47 -79.55
N GLU A 143 73.49 4.60 -80.47
CA GLU A 143 72.24 3.85 -80.40
C GLU A 143 72.21 2.94 -79.16
N ALA A 144 73.26 2.16 -78.92
CA ALA A 144 73.37 1.30 -77.73
C ALA A 144 73.33 2.11 -76.41
N GLU A 145 73.98 3.27 -76.36
CA GLU A 145 73.90 4.19 -75.22
C GLU A 145 72.49 4.76 -75.02
N ASN A 146 71.80 5.13 -76.11
CA ASN A 146 70.43 5.63 -76.06
C ASN A 146 69.45 4.54 -75.61
N LEU A 147 69.59 3.31 -76.12
CA LEU A 147 68.82 2.14 -75.67
C LEU A 147 69.07 1.83 -74.20
N ARG A 148 70.32 1.91 -73.72
CA ARG A 148 70.66 1.73 -72.30
C ARG A 148 69.98 2.81 -71.44
N ARG A 149 70.08 4.09 -71.81
CA ARG A 149 69.41 5.21 -71.11
C ARG A 149 67.89 5.04 -71.10
N ALA A 150 67.31 4.59 -72.21
CA ALA A 150 65.86 4.33 -72.32
C ALA A 150 65.43 3.16 -71.41
N ALA A 151 66.21 2.08 -71.35
CA ALA A 151 65.97 0.95 -70.45
C ALA A 151 66.13 1.33 -68.97
N GLU A 152 67.15 2.11 -68.62
CA GLU A 152 67.34 2.65 -67.26
C GLU A 152 66.16 3.57 -66.86
N ALA A 153 65.70 4.44 -67.75
CA ALA A 153 64.54 5.30 -67.52
C ALA A 153 63.22 4.50 -67.40
N ALA A 154 63.07 3.44 -68.19
CA ALA A 154 61.94 2.52 -68.07
C ALA A 154 61.96 1.76 -66.73
N ARG A 155 63.14 1.29 -66.29
CA ARG A 155 63.29 0.63 -64.99
C ARG A 155 62.95 1.57 -63.84
N ARG A 156 63.48 2.80 -63.83
CA ARG A 156 63.14 3.80 -62.80
C ARG A 156 61.63 4.05 -62.72
N ARG A 157 60.95 4.24 -63.86
CA ARG A 157 59.47 4.39 -63.88
C ARG A 157 58.74 3.16 -63.35
N ALA A 158 59.26 1.95 -63.57
CA ALA A 158 58.69 0.73 -63.02
C ALA A 158 58.94 0.61 -61.50
N ASP A 159 60.15 0.95 -61.04
CA ASP A 159 60.54 1.00 -59.62
C ASP A 159 59.67 2.04 -58.85
N ASP A 160 59.44 3.22 -59.44
CA ASP A 160 58.58 4.30 -58.92
C ASP A 160 57.10 3.87 -58.87
N ALA A 161 56.60 3.23 -59.94
CA ALA A 161 55.24 2.73 -60.02
C ALA A 161 54.98 1.59 -59.01
N ALA A 162 55.94 0.67 -58.85
CA ALA A 162 55.87 -0.40 -57.86
C ALA A 162 55.87 0.17 -56.43
N SER A 163 56.74 1.14 -56.14
CA SER A 163 56.79 1.83 -54.84
C SER A 163 55.48 2.55 -54.54
N SER A 164 54.89 3.21 -55.55
CA SER A 164 53.59 3.88 -55.43
C SER A 164 52.45 2.88 -55.20
N ALA A 165 52.47 1.72 -55.87
CA ALA A 165 51.48 0.66 -55.68
C ALA A 165 51.55 0.04 -54.28
N VAL A 166 52.76 -0.21 -53.76
CA VAL A 166 52.96 -0.70 -52.38
C VAL A 166 52.48 0.33 -51.35
N ALA A 167 52.78 1.61 -51.55
CA ALA A 167 52.30 2.68 -50.67
C ALA A 167 50.77 2.80 -50.68
N ALA A 168 50.14 2.67 -51.84
CA ALA A 168 48.68 2.67 -52.00
C ALA A 168 48.03 1.44 -51.35
N ALA A 169 48.60 0.23 -51.56
CA ALA A 169 48.12 -1.01 -50.95
C ALA A 169 48.18 -0.94 -49.42
N GLY A 170 49.34 -0.57 -48.85
CA GLY A 170 49.47 -0.41 -47.40
C GLY A 170 48.59 0.69 -46.82
N SER A 171 48.21 1.71 -47.60
CA SER A 171 47.21 2.69 -47.18
C SER A 171 45.79 2.13 -47.21
N ALA A 172 45.46 1.30 -48.18
CA ALA A 172 44.17 0.62 -48.26
C ALA A 172 44.00 -0.40 -47.12
N GLU A 173 45.06 -1.16 -46.78
CA GLU A 173 45.10 -2.06 -45.64
C GLU A 173 44.82 -1.32 -44.33
N ARG A 174 45.55 -0.23 -44.03
CA ARG A 174 45.29 0.58 -42.82
C ARG A 174 43.86 1.15 -42.75
N MET A 175 43.30 1.57 -43.87
CA MET A 175 41.90 2.04 -43.93
C MET A 175 40.90 0.90 -43.71
N ALA A 176 41.21 -0.31 -44.17
CA ALA A 176 40.38 -1.50 -43.94
C ALA A 176 40.44 -1.94 -42.46
N ASP A 177 41.63 -1.99 -41.87
CA ASP A 177 41.83 -2.30 -40.45
C ASP A 177 41.09 -1.30 -39.56
N GLU A 178 41.25 0.00 -39.81
CA GLU A 178 40.54 1.04 -39.05
C GLU A 178 39.01 0.92 -39.22
N ALA A 179 38.51 0.60 -40.42
CA ALA A 179 37.09 0.37 -40.65
C ALA A 179 36.57 -0.89 -39.92
N ILE A 180 37.39 -1.94 -39.80
CA ILE A 180 37.06 -3.15 -39.04
C ILE A 180 37.01 -2.84 -37.55
N SER A 181 38.02 -2.17 -36.98
CA SER A 181 38.04 -1.79 -35.57
C SER A 181 36.85 -0.90 -35.19
N ARG A 182 36.57 0.16 -35.97
CA ARG A 182 35.39 1.02 -35.74
C ARG A 182 34.06 0.26 -35.81
N ARG A 183 33.96 -0.76 -36.67
CA ARG A 183 32.77 -1.63 -36.77
C ARG A 183 32.64 -2.54 -35.55
N GLU A 184 33.74 -3.08 -35.04
CA GLU A 184 33.76 -3.94 -33.84
C GLU A 184 33.46 -3.15 -32.56
N GLU A 185 34.00 -1.94 -32.44
CA GLU A 185 33.63 -0.96 -31.40
C GLU A 185 32.14 -0.64 -31.46
N ALA A 186 31.59 -0.37 -32.65
CA ALA A 186 30.17 -0.10 -32.83
C ALA A 186 29.26 -1.30 -32.49
N PHE A 187 29.68 -2.54 -32.81
CA PHE A 187 28.96 -3.74 -32.39
C PHE A 187 29.02 -3.95 -30.88
N THR A 188 30.18 -3.75 -30.26
CA THR A 188 30.34 -3.85 -28.80
C THR A 188 29.46 -2.82 -28.10
N ALA A 189 29.48 -1.56 -28.54
CA ALA A 189 28.63 -0.49 -28.01
C ALA A 189 27.12 -0.79 -28.18
N ARG A 190 26.72 -1.34 -29.33
CA ARG A 190 25.34 -1.80 -29.55
C ARG A 190 24.96 -2.92 -28.58
N ASP A 191 25.83 -3.90 -28.38
CA ASP A 191 25.53 -5.07 -27.56
C ASP A 191 25.50 -4.72 -26.06
N THR A 192 26.36 -3.80 -25.61
CA THR A 192 26.25 -3.16 -24.30
C THR A 192 24.92 -2.41 -24.15
N ALA A 193 24.55 -1.54 -25.09
CA ALA A 193 23.29 -0.79 -25.02
C ALA A 193 22.04 -1.71 -25.04
N LEU A 194 22.09 -2.84 -25.76
CA LEU A 194 21.03 -3.85 -25.74
C LEU A 194 20.96 -4.61 -24.41
N ALA A 195 22.10 -4.86 -23.75
CA ALA A 195 22.13 -5.47 -22.43
C ALA A 195 21.59 -4.50 -21.35
N GLU A 196 22.00 -3.23 -21.39
CA GLU A 196 21.49 -2.16 -20.52
C GLU A 196 19.98 -1.96 -20.70
N ALA A 197 19.48 -1.93 -21.95
CA ALA A 197 18.06 -1.81 -22.24
C ALA A 197 17.22 -2.99 -21.70
N ARG A 198 17.75 -4.22 -21.75
CA ARG A 198 17.11 -5.41 -21.16
C ARG A 198 17.09 -5.35 -19.64
N ALA A 199 18.21 -4.99 -19.02
CA ALA A 199 18.28 -4.82 -17.56
C ALA A 199 17.29 -3.75 -17.07
N ALA A 200 17.20 -2.62 -17.77
CA ALA A 200 16.23 -1.56 -17.47
C ALA A 200 14.76 -1.98 -17.67
N GLU A 201 14.48 -2.89 -18.61
CA GLU A 201 13.18 -3.50 -18.80
C GLU A 201 12.83 -4.49 -17.67
N GLU A 202 13.76 -5.35 -17.29
CA GLU A 202 13.62 -6.27 -16.14
C GLU A 202 13.43 -5.49 -14.82
N ASP A 203 14.20 -4.43 -14.58
CA ASP A 203 14.05 -3.54 -13.41
C ASP A 203 12.70 -2.82 -13.39
N ARG A 204 12.23 -2.33 -14.55
CA ARG A 204 10.91 -1.68 -14.71
C ARG A 204 9.78 -2.66 -14.39
N ASP A 205 9.86 -3.87 -14.91
CA ASP A 205 8.81 -4.88 -14.72
C ASP A 205 8.83 -5.41 -13.27
N ALA A 206 10.01 -5.59 -12.66
CA ALA A 206 10.14 -5.89 -11.23
C ALA A 206 9.68 -4.74 -10.32
N ALA A 207 9.83 -3.48 -10.74
CA ALA A 207 9.27 -2.33 -10.03
C ALA A 207 7.74 -2.28 -10.15
N ARG A 208 7.19 -2.62 -11.32
CA ARG A 208 5.75 -2.72 -11.54
C ARG A 208 5.11 -3.83 -10.72
N THR A 209 5.67 -5.04 -10.71
CA THR A 209 5.15 -6.15 -9.89
C THR A 209 5.09 -5.76 -8.41
N ARG A 210 6.15 -5.11 -7.87
CA ARG A 210 6.15 -4.61 -6.49
C ARG A 210 5.12 -3.51 -6.22
N LEU A 211 4.80 -2.68 -7.22
CA LEU A 211 3.72 -1.69 -7.11
C LEU A 211 2.35 -2.39 -7.07
N ASP A 212 2.11 -3.32 -7.99
CA ASP A 212 0.84 -4.04 -8.11
C ASP A 212 0.59 -4.92 -6.87
N GLU A 213 1.62 -5.61 -6.34
CA GLU A 213 1.60 -6.31 -5.04
C GLU A 213 1.32 -5.36 -3.86
N GLY A 214 1.97 -4.18 -3.85
CA GLY A 214 1.79 -3.18 -2.81
C GLY A 214 0.40 -2.53 -2.81
N LEU A 215 -0.22 -2.40 -3.99
CA LEU A 215 -1.60 -1.95 -4.15
C LEU A 215 -2.59 -3.01 -3.67
N ALA A 216 -2.44 -4.27 -4.10
CA ALA A 216 -3.29 -5.36 -3.63
C ALA A 216 -3.26 -5.51 -2.10
N ALA A 217 -2.07 -5.45 -1.49
CA ALA A 217 -1.90 -5.47 -0.04
C ALA A 217 -2.39 -4.18 0.66
N ALA A 218 -2.59 -3.07 -0.06
CA ALA A 218 -3.25 -1.88 0.48
C ALA A 218 -4.78 -2.00 0.41
N GLU A 219 -5.32 -2.52 -0.69
CA GLU A 219 -6.74 -2.80 -0.87
C GLU A 219 -7.26 -3.83 0.14
N GLU A 220 -6.52 -4.93 0.37
CA GLU A 220 -6.83 -5.93 1.40
C GLU A 220 -6.91 -5.28 2.81
N ARG A 221 -5.92 -4.47 3.19
CA ARG A 221 -5.91 -3.76 4.47
C ARG A 221 -7.01 -2.71 4.61
N ILE A 222 -7.50 -2.15 3.50
CA ILE A 222 -8.64 -1.24 3.49
C ILE A 222 -9.93 -2.04 3.72
N GLY A 223 -10.12 -3.16 3.01
CA GLY A 223 -11.24 -4.08 3.23
C GLY A 223 -11.32 -4.58 4.67
N ASP A 224 -10.22 -5.10 5.21
CA ASP A 224 -10.10 -5.52 6.62
C ASP A 224 -10.47 -4.38 7.61
N ALA A 225 -10.07 -3.15 7.29
CA ALA A 225 -10.36 -2.00 8.14
C ALA A 225 -11.85 -1.60 8.04
N GLU A 226 -12.44 -1.63 6.85
CA GLU A 226 -13.86 -1.35 6.63
C GLU A 226 -14.74 -2.42 7.29
N GLU A 227 -14.41 -3.71 7.18
CA GLU A 227 -15.11 -4.79 7.88
C GLU A 227 -15.04 -4.62 9.41
N ARG A 228 -13.86 -4.27 9.94
CA ARG A 228 -13.68 -4.00 11.38
C ARG A 228 -14.45 -2.78 11.86
N VAL A 229 -14.54 -1.72 11.05
CA VAL A 229 -15.35 -0.53 11.37
C VAL A 229 -16.84 -0.90 11.35
N ALA A 230 -17.32 -1.59 10.31
CA ALA A 230 -18.70 -2.03 10.22
C ALA A 230 -19.11 -2.96 11.39
N ALA A 231 -18.24 -3.89 11.78
CA ALA A 231 -18.45 -4.75 12.94
C ALA A 231 -18.49 -3.96 14.26
N ALA A 232 -17.60 -2.98 14.44
CA ALA A 232 -17.60 -2.12 15.62
C ALA A 232 -18.83 -1.20 15.68
N GLU A 233 -19.31 -0.70 14.54
CA GLU A 233 -20.55 0.08 14.44
C GLU A 233 -21.79 -0.76 14.77
N GLN A 234 -21.86 -2.00 14.28
CA GLN A 234 -22.93 -2.94 14.63
C GLN A 234 -22.93 -3.26 16.13
N GLN A 235 -21.78 -3.58 16.71
CA GLN A 235 -21.64 -3.81 18.15
C GLN A 235 -22.03 -2.58 18.97
N ALA A 236 -21.59 -1.39 18.59
CA ALA A 236 -21.96 -0.15 19.26
C ALA A 236 -23.47 0.14 19.16
N ALA A 237 -24.09 -0.11 18.00
CA ALA A 237 -25.54 0.03 17.82
C ALA A 237 -26.33 -0.98 18.67
N GLU A 238 -25.84 -2.22 18.79
CA GLU A 238 -26.42 -3.26 19.64
C GLU A 238 -26.31 -2.89 21.13
N THR A 239 -25.13 -2.52 21.63
CA THR A 239 -24.97 -2.07 23.02
C THR A 239 -25.81 -0.82 23.33
N VAL A 240 -25.93 0.13 22.39
CA VAL A 240 -26.82 1.30 22.57
C VAL A 240 -28.29 0.91 22.60
N ARG A 241 -28.70 -0.15 21.89
CA ARG A 241 -30.05 -0.71 21.96
C ARG A 241 -30.29 -1.40 23.29
N GLU A 242 -29.40 -2.30 23.72
CA GLU A 242 -29.46 -2.99 25.01
C GLU A 242 -29.57 -2.02 26.18
N VAL A 243 -28.66 -1.02 26.25
CA VAL A 243 -28.69 0.02 27.30
C VAL A 243 -29.98 0.84 27.28
N ARG A 244 -30.61 1.04 26.11
CA ARG A 244 -31.92 1.72 26.02
C ARG A 244 -33.07 0.83 26.48
N GLU A 245 -33.05 -0.46 26.14
CA GLU A 245 -34.05 -1.43 26.59
C GLU A 245 -33.97 -1.63 28.11
N GLU A 246 -32.76 -1.77 28.68
CA GLU A 246 -32.51 -1.81 30.12
C GLU A 246 -32.95 -0.52 30.83
N ALA A 247 -32.59 0.65 30.29
CA ALA A 247 -32.99 1.93 30.87
C ALA A 247 -34.50 2.17 30.81
N ALA A 248 -35.18 1.69 29.75
CA ALA A 248 -36.63 1.76 29.64
C ALA A 248 -37.31 0.85 30.67
N ALA A 249 -36.85 -0.41 30.82
CA ALA A 249 -37.37 -1.34 31.81
C ALA A 249 -37.14 -0.85 33.25
N ALA A 250 -35.96 -0.29 33.55
CA ALA A 250 -35.67 0.31 34.84
C ALA A 250 -36.53 1.55 35.13
N ALA A 251 -36.84 2.36 34.11
CA ALA A 251 -37.74 3.51 34.24
C ALA A 251 -39.21 3.10 34.45
N GLU A 252 -39.66 2.02 33.79
CA GLU A 252 -40.99 1.41 34.00
C GLU A 252 -41.11 0.86 35.42
N GLN A 253 -40.16 0.04 35.87
CA GLN A 253 -40.13 -0.47 37.25
C GLN A 253 -40.11 0.67 38.28
N ALA A 254 -39.31 1.72 38.07
CA ALA A 254 -39.27 2.87 38.97
C ALA A 254 -40.59 3.67 38.97
N ALA A 255 -41.34 3.68 37.86
CA ALA A 255 -42.66 4.29 37.79
C ALA A 255 -43.70 3.47 38.57
N ASP A 256 -43.70 2.15 38.40
CA ASP A 256 -44.57 1.21 39.12
C ASP A 256 -44.31 1.25 40.65
N GLU A 257 -43.04 1.23 41.06
CA GLU A 257 -42.65 1.39 42.47
C GLU A 257 -43.11 2.74 43.03
N ALA A 258 -42.96 3.82 42.26
CA ALA A 258 -43.44 5.15 42.65
C ALA A 258 -44.97 5.23 42.73
N GLU A 259 -45.71 4.54 41.87
CA GLU A 259 -47.17 4.44 41.94
C GLU A 259 -47.61 3.62 43.16
N ALA A 260 -47.00 2.45 43.39
CA ALA A 260 -47.26 1.62 44.57
C ALA A 260 -46.99 2.38 45.88
N LEU A 261 -45.89 3.14 45.97
CA LEU A 261 -45.58 3.99 47.11
C LEU A 261 -46.59 5.15 47.27
N ARG A 262 -47.06 5.77 46.16
CA ARG A 262 -48.13 6.79 46.22
C ARG A 262 -49.46 6.21 46.69
N ALA A 263 -49.79 4.98 46.28
CA ALA A 263 -50.97 4.26 46.74
C ALA A 263 -50.88 3.99 48.26
N GLN A 264 -49.79 3.39 48.73
CA GLN A 264 -49.55 3.14 50.16
C GLN A 264 -49.58 4.43 51.00
N VAL A 265 -48.95 5.52 50.54
CA VAL A 265 -49.00 6.83 51.22
C VAL A 265 -50.42 7.39 51.24
N THR A 266 -51.23 7.13 50.21
CA THR A 266 -52.63 7.57 50.15
C THR A 266 -53.51 6.75 51.10
N GLU A 267 -53.31 5.43 51.15
CA GLU A 267 -53.96 4.51 52.09
C GLU A 267 -53.63 4.87 53.53
N LEU A 268 -52.34 4.96 53.90
CA LEU A 268 -51.90 5.39 55.23
C LEU A 268 -52.46 6.77 55.63
N ARG A 269 -52.61 7.71 54.68
CA ARG A 269 -53.27 9.00 54.92
C ARG A 269 -54.77 8.86 55.14
N GLN A 270 -55.45 7.94 54.47
CA GLN A 270 -56.88 7.64 54.69
C GLN A 270 -57.10 6.91 56.02
N GLU A 271 -56.25 5.93 56.37
CA GLU A 271 -56.25 5.26 57.66
C GLU A 271 -56.00 6.25 58.80
N LEU A 272 -54.98 7.09 58.68
CA LEU A 272 -54.67 8.12 59.69
C LEU A 272 -55.82 9.13 59.84
N ARG A 273 -56.44 9.58 58.73
CA ARG A 273 -57.64 10.43 58.79
C ARG A 273 -58.81 9.72 59.47
N THR A 274 -59.08 8.47 59.10
CA THR A 274 -60.18 7.68 59.69
C THR A 274 -59.95 7.43 61.17
N GLY A 275 -58.70 7.17 61.57
CA GLY A 275 -58.27 7.03 62.96
C GLY A 275 -58.40 8.34 63.75
N LEU A 276 -58.02 9.48 63.16
CA LEU A 276 -58.18 10.81 63.75
C LEU A 276 -59.66 11.20 63.87
N ASP A 277 -60.48 10.95 62.85
CA ASP A 277 -61.93 11.20 62.88
C ASP A 277 -62.61 10.31 63.94
N LYS A 278 -62.20 9.05 64.06
CA LYS A 278 -62.66 8.15 65.12
C LYS A 278 -62.25 8.65 66.49
N ALA A 279 -60.97 9.00 66.69
CA ALA A 279 -60.47 9.53 67.95
C ALA A 279 -61.13 10.87 68.33
N ALA A 280 -61.43 11.72 67.35
CA ALA A 280 -62.19 12.96 67.55
C ALA A 280 -63.63 12.65 68.01
N ARG A 281 -64.33 11.71 67.37
CA ARG A 281 -65.68 11.27 67.81
C ARG A 281 -65.65 10.60 69.20
N GLU A 282 -64.64 9.80 69.50
CA GLU A 282 -64.45 9.18 70.82
C GLU A 282 -64.14 10.22 71.90
N ARG A 283 -63.33 11.25 71.58
CA ARG A 283 -63.11 12.41 72.43
C ARG A 283 -64.39 13.20 72.64
N ASP A 284 -65.12 13.54 71.58
CA ASP A 284 -66.32 14.37 71.66
C ASP A 284 -67.46 13.64 72.41
N THR A 285 -67.59 12.32 72.25
CA THR A 285 -68.49 11.50 73.06
C THR A 285 -67.99 11.27 74.50
N ALA A 286 -66.68 11.34 74.76
CA ALA A 286 -66.14 11.39 76.11
C ALA A 286 -66.41 12.74 76.80
N VAL A 287 -66.24 13.86 76.08
CA VAL A 287 -66.60 15.21 76.53
C VAL A 287 -68.10 15.29 76.81
N GLN A 288 -68.98 14.87 75.90
CA GLN A 288 -70.43 14.84 76.15
C GLN A 288 -70.81 13.92 77.32
N ARG A 289 -70.06 12.85 77.59
CA ARG A 289 -70.26 12.02 78.79
C ARG A 289 -69.79 12.74 80.05
N ALA A 290 -68.68 13.47 80.00
CA ALA A 290 -68.18 14.28 81.09
C ALA A 290 -69.14 15.43 81.41
N GLU A 291 -69.57 16.21 80.42
CA GLU A 291 -70.57 17.28 80.55
C GLU A 291 -71.90 16.76 81.13
N ARG A 292 -72.38 15.60 80.66
CA ARG A 292 -73.58 14.96 81.23
C ARG A 292 -73.35 14.49 82.66
N ALA A 293 -72.19 13.90 82.97
CA ALA A 293 -71.84 13.47 84.32
C ALA A 293 -71.74 14.66 85.27
N GLU A 294 -71.10 15.74 84.84
CA GLU A 294 -70.98 17.03 85.55
C GLU A 294 -72.36 17.63 85.79
N PHE A 295 -73.21 17.78 84.76
CA PHE A 295 -74.59 18.26 84.92
C PHE A 295 -75.44 17.37 85.87
N THR A 296 -75.25 16.04 85.84
CA THR A 296 -75.91 15.16 86.82
C THR A 296 -75.32 15.27 88.22
N ALA A 297 -74.03 15.56 88.36
CA ALA A 297 -73.37 15.77 89.64
C ALA A 297 -73.76 17.14 90.24
N GLU A 298 -73.89 18.19 89.43
CA GLU A 298 -74.44 19.49 89.80
C GLU A 298 -75.90 19.35 90.25
N GLN A 299 -76.76 18.64 89.50
CA GLN A 299 -78.12 18.35 89.96
C GLN A 299 -78.15 17.51 91.25
N ALA A 300 -77.27 16.53 91.40
CA ALA A 300 -77.19 15.74 92.62
C ALA A 300 -76.71 16.59 93.82
N ALA A 301 -75.75 17.50 93.61
CA ALA A 301 -75.26 18.43 94.62
C ALA A 301 -76.32 19.48 95.00
N ALA A 302 -77.05 20.02 94.01
CA ALA A 302 -78.18 20.92 94.24
C ALA A 302 -79.28 20.23 95.05
N ARG A 303 -79.70 19.02 94.67
CA ARG A 303 -80.67 18.22 95.45
C ARG A 303 -80.15 17.83 96.83
N ALA A 304 -78.86 17.53 96.98
CA ALA A 304 -78.26 17.27 98.29
C ALA A 304 -78.27 18.52 99.17
N THR A 305 -78.08 19.71 98.58
CA THR A 305 -78.20 21.01 99.27
C THR A 305 -79.66 21.31 99.64
N GLU A 306 -80.62 21.05 98.75
CA GLU A 306 -82.06 21.15 99.06
C GLU A 306 -82.41 20.21 100.23
N ILE A 307 -82.05 18.93 100.16
CA ILE A 307 -82.30 17.94 101.21
C ILE A 307 -81.65 18.32 102.54
N THR A 308 -80.42 18.88 102.54
CA THR A 308 -79.79 19.33 103.79
C THR A 308 -80.46 20.59 104.35
N THR A 309 -80.86 21.54 103.50
CA THR A 309 -81.62 22.73 103.97
C THR A 309 -83.03 22.36 104.46
N GLU A 310 -83.72 21.39 103.85
CA GLU A 310 -84.98 20.84 104.38
C GLU A 310 -84.76 20.10 105.70
N ARG A 311 -83.72 19.25 105.80
CA ARG A 311 -83.33 18.59 107.05
C ARG A 311 -83.07 19.61 108.17
N ASP A 312 -82.32 20.66 107.88
CA ASP A 312 -81.95 21.68 108.87
C ASP A 312 -83.15 22.53 109.28
N ARG A 313 -84.06 22.81 108.33
CA ARG A 313 -85.35 23.44 108.60
C ARG A 313 -86.22 22.55 109.50
N MET A 314 -86.35 21.28 109.18
CA MET A 314 -87.11 20.29 109.96
C MET A 314 -86.50 20.05 111.35
N SER A 315 -85.15 20.07 111.47
CA SER A 315 -84.47 19.97 112.77
C SER A 315 -84.72 21.21 113.62
N ALA A 316 -84.56 22.41 113.05
CA ALA A 316 -84.85 23.66 113.76
C ALA A 316 -86.33 23.83 114.12
N GLU A 317 -87.23 23.15 113.42
CA GLU A 317 -88.66 23.10 113.71
C GLU A 317 -88.98 22.06 114.80
N LEU A 318 -88.33 20.89 114.79
CA LEU A 318 -88.35 19.90 115.87
C LEU A 318 -87.80 20.47 117.19
N ASP A 319 -86.71 21.23 117.14
CA ASP A 319 -86.10 21.81 118.33
C ASP A 319 -86.98 22.94 118.91
N ARG A 320 -87.61 23.76 118.05
CA ARG A 320 -88.67 24.72 118.47
C ARG A 320 -89.86 24.02 119.13
N VAL A 321 -90.31 22.88 118.59
CA VAL A 321 -91.40 22.09 119.20
C VAL A 321 -90.99 21.47 120.54
N ARG A 322 -89.75 20.99 120.67
CA ARG A 322 -89.20 20.47 121.94
C ARG A 322 -89.07 21.56 123.00
N GLU A 323 -88.58 22.73 122.64
CA GLU A 323 -88.40 23.87 123.54
C GLU A 323 -89.74 24.43 124.01
N ALA A 324 -90.73 24.52 123.12
CA ALA A 324 -92.12 24.84 123.48
C ALA A 324 -92.73 23.78 124.42
N ALA A 325 -92.51 22.48 124.15
CA ALA A 325 -93.00 21.40 125.01
C ALA A 325 -92.32 21.36 126.39
N ALA A 326 -91.03 21.71 126.48
CA ALA A 326 -90.32 21.84 127.75
C ALA A 326 -90.84 23.03 128.56
N THR A 327 -91.02 24.19 127.92
CA THR A 327 -91.59 25.39 128.54
C THR A 327 -93.00 25.11 129.09
N GLU A 328 -93.82 24.38 128.35
CA GLU A 328 -95.17 24.00 128.79
C GLU A 328 -95.14 22.94 129.92
N GLN A 329 -94.21 21.98 129.91
CA GLN A 329 -94.02 21.07 131.05
C GLN A 329 -93.64 21.80 132.33
N ASP A 330 -92.75 22.78 132.26
CA ASP A 330 -92.32 23.53 133.43
C ASP A 330 -93.40 24.50 133.94
N ARG A 331 -94.22 25.08 133.04
CA ARG A 331 -95.44 25.80 133.41
C ARG A 331 -96.42 24.89 134.17
N LEU A 332 -96.72 23.71 133.64
CA LEU A 332 -97.64 22.74 134.26
C LEU A 332 -97.10 22.19 135.60
N ARG A 333 -95.77 22.08 135.77
CA ARG A 333 -95.14 21.74 137.06
C ARG A 333 -95.33 22.86 138.09
N ALA A 334 -95.08 24.11 137.70
CA ALA A 334 -95.28 25.25 138.59
C ALA A 334 -96.74 25.36 139.06
N GLU A 335 -97.69 25.19 138.14
CA GLU A 335 -99.13 25.19 138.45
C GLU A 335 -99.53 24.03 139.39
N LEU A 336 -98.95 22.83 139.22
CA LEU A 336 -99.15 21.71 140.13
C LEU A 336 -98.60 21.95 141.54
N ASP A 337 -97.45 22.61 141.68
CA ASP A 337 -96.86 22.91 142.97
C ASP A 337 -97.50 24.11 143.69
N ASP A 338 -98.04 25.08 142.95
CA ASP A 338 -98.95 26.10 143.50
C ASP A 338 -100.27 25.47 143.97
N LEU A 339 -100.86 24.55 143.20
CA LEU A 339 -102.08 23.83 143.58
C LEU A 339 -101.86 22.95 144.84
N ARG A 340 -100.69 22.32 144.96
CA ARG A 340 -100.30 21.58 146.17
C ARG A 340 -100.13 22.49 147.38
N ARG A 341 -99.50 23.66 147.23
CA ARG A 341 -99.38 24.64 148.32
C ARG A 341 -100.74 25.19 148.76
N SER A 342 -101.62 25.54 147.82
CA SER A 342 -102.96 26.04 148.14
C SER A 342 -103.85 24.98 148.82
N SER A 343 -103.80 23.73 148.35
CA SER A 343 -104.53 22.62 149.00
C SER A 343 -103.99 22.27 150.39
N ALA A 344 -102.66 22.36 150.62
CA ALA A 344 -102.09 22.17 151.95
C ALA A 344 -102.50 23.29 152.94
N LEU A 345 -102.53 24.55 152.48
CA LEU A 345 -103.06 25.67 153.26
C LEU A 345 -104.54 25.47 153.61
N ALA A 346 -105.39 25.18 152.62
CA ALA A 346 -106.81 24.93 152.83
C ALA A 346 -107.09 23.74 153.76
N LEU A 347 -106.26 22.68 153.72
CA LEU A 347 -106.36 21.54 154.64
C LEU A 347 -105.97 21.92 156.08
N THR A 348 -105.07 22.88 156.26
CA THR A 348 -104.64 23.38 157.57
C THR A 348 -105.73 24.28 158.16
N GLU A 349 -106.23 25.25 157.38
CA GLU A 349 -107.37 26.10 157.77
C GLU A 349 -108.63 25.27 158.10
N ALA A 350 -108.90 24.20 157.35
CA ALA A 350 -110.01 23.29 157.61
C ALA A 350 -109.85 22.50 158.93
N LYS A 351 -108.61 22.18 159.34
CA LYS A 351 -108.31 21.56 160.65
C LYS A 351 -108.49 22.55 161.78
N ASP A 352 -107.91 23.74 161.68
CA ASP A 352 -108.02 24.78 162.71
C ASP A 352 -109.49 25.17 162.93
N ALA A 353 -110.27 25.31 161.83
CA ALA A 353 -111.70 25.57 161.89
C ALA A 353 -112.53 24.37 162.38
N ALA A 354 -111.99 23.15 162.41
CA ALA A 354 -112.63 21.99 163.02
C ALA A 354 -112.33 21.93 164.53
N GLU A 355 -111.08 22.16 164.94
CA GLU A 355 -110.68 22.24 166.35
C GLU A 355 -111.42 23.37 167.08
N GLN A 356 -111.53 24.55 166.47
CA GLN A 356 -112.33 25.67 167.01
C GLN A 356 -113.82 25.30 167.19
N ARG A 357 -114.39 24.50 166.28
CA ARG A 357 -115.78 24.03 166.40
C ARG A 357 -115.96 22.98 167.49
N ILE A 358 -114.98 22.09 167.68
CA ILE A 358 -114.99 21.11 168.77
C ILE A 358 -114.90 21.83 170.12
N ALA A 359 -113.96 22.76 170.27
CA ALA A 359 -113.81 23.57 171.48
C ALA A 359 -115.09 24.35 171.84
N ALA A 360 -115.75 24.96 170.84
CA ALA A 360 -117.01 25.67 171.06
C ALA A 360 -118.18 24.75 171.48
N VAL A 361 -118.20 23.49 171.01
CA VAL A 361 -119.22 22.49 171.41
C VAL A 361 -118.97 21.98 172.82
N ASP A 362 -117.72 21.74 173.21
CA ASP A 362 -117.39 21.30 174.57
C ASP A 362 -117.63 22.42 175.61
N ASP A 363 -117.34 23.69 175.27
CA ASP A 363 -117.65 24.81 176.16
C ASP A 363 -119.17 25.03 176.31
N ALA A 364 -119.94 24.92 175.22
CA ALA A 364 -121.40 24.93 175.27
C ALA A 364 -121.98 23.77 176.10
N ARG A 365 -121.34 22.61 176.07
CA ARG A 365 -121.70 21.43 176.88
C ARG A 365 -121.40 21.65 178.36
N ALA A 366 -120.25 22.22 178.71
CA ALA A 366 -119.92 22.59 180.10
C ALA A 366 -120.93 23.62 180.65
N GLN A 367 -121.27 24.63 179.86
CA GLN A 367 -122.30 25.63 180.22
C GLN A 367 -123.73 25.06 180.28
N ALA A 368 -124.01 23.92 179.65
CA ALA A 368 -125.29 23.21 179.79
C ALA A 368 -125.33 22.41 181.10
N ILE A 369 -124.25 21.70 181.45
CA ILE A 369 -124.12 20.93 182.69
C ILE A 369 -124.25 21.84 183.92
N HIS A 370 -123.50 22.94 183.98
CA HIS A 370 -123.62 23.91 185.08
C HIS A 370 -125.00 24.59 185.19
N ARG A 371 -125.77 24.66 184.10
CA ARG A 371 -127.17 25.12 184.16
C ARG A 371 -128.11 24.05 184.70
N ALA A 372 -127.86 22.78 184.43
CA ALA A 372 -128.63 21.65 184.96
C ALA A 372 -128.38 21.47 186.47
N GLU A 373 -127.13 21.39 186.92
CA GLU A 373 -126.75 21.26 188.34
C GLU A 373 -127.37 22.37 189.21
N ARG A 374 -127.36 23.60 188.69
CA ARG A 374 -127.94 24.76 189.38
C ARG A 374 -129.48 24.76 189.37
N ALA A 375 -130.12 24.09 188.41
CA ALA A 375 -131.56 23.88 188.39
C ALA A 375 -131.98 22.77 189.36
N GLU A 376 -131.20 21.69 189.48
CA GLU A 376 -131.41 20.63 190.49
C GLU A 376 -131.32 21.19 191.91
N LEU A 377 -130.28 21.99 192.21
CA LEU A 377 -130.15 22.67 193.51
C LEU A 377 -131.33 23.60 193.84
N GLN A 378 -131.96 24.21 192.84
CA GLN A 378 -133.18 25.03 193.04
C GLN A 378 -134.44 24.16 193.22
N LEU A 379 -134.50 23.00 192.57
CA LEU A 379 -135.61 22.04 192.72
C LEU A 379 -135.60 21.38 194.10
N ASP A 380 -134.43 20.98 194.58
CA ASP A 380 -134.26 20.38 195.91
C ASP A 380 -134.56 21.38 197.04
N ALA A 381 -134.17 22.66 196.87
CA ALA A 381 -134.57 23.73 197.77
C ALA A 381 -136.10 23.90 197.82
N ALA A 382 -136.77 23.93 196.65
CA ALA A 382 -138.23 24.05 196.57
C ALA A 382 -138.96 22.84 197.18
N MET A 383 -138.43 21.61 197.02
CA MET A 383 -138.98 20.41 197.65
C MET A 383 -138.78 20.39 199.17
N ALA A 384 -137.66 20.90 199.68
CA ALA A 384 -137.39 21.02 201.12
C ALA A 384 -138.33 22.03 201.83
N ASP A 385 -138.83 23.03 201.10
CA ASP A 385 -139.81 23.99 201.61
C ASP A 385 -141.25 23.48 201.51
N LEU A 386 -141.60 22.77 200.43
CA LEU A 386 -142.89 22.07 200.33
C LEU A 386 -143.11 21.05 201.46
N LYS A 387 -142.05 20.36 201.89
CA LYS A 387 -142.10 19.41 203.03
C LYS A 387 -142.23 20.10 204.40
N ARG A 388 -141.94 21.40 204.51
CA ARG A 388 -142.07 22.19 205.74
C ARG A 388 -143.44 22.88 205.90
N LEU A 389 -144.25 22.93 204.84
CA LEU A 389 -145.47 23.76 204.79
C LEU A 389 -146.80 23.00 204.79
N ARG A 390 -146.83 21.70 205.14
CA ARG A 390 -148.11 20.99 205.30
C ARG A 390 -148.23 20.22 206.63
N PRO A 391 -148.73 20.90 207.69
CA PRO A 391 -149.22 20.22 208.89
C PRO A 391 -150.59 19.56 208.64
N GLU A 392 -150.96 18.76 209.64
CA GLU A 392 -152.17 17.97 209.87
C GLU A 392 -153.49 18.43 209.20
N GLN A 393 -154.23 17.46 208.64
CA GLN A 393 -155.65 17.24 208.99
C GLN A 393 -156.12 15.84 208.56
N SER A 394 -156.55 15.05 209.55
CA SER A 394 -157.20 13.71 209.51
C SER A 394 -156.40 12.53 208.94
#